data_AF-A0A957NED3-F1
#
_entry.id   AF-A0A957NED3-F1
#
_cell.length_a   1.000
_cell.length_b   1.000
_cell.length_c   1.000
_cell.angle_alpha   90.00
_cell.angle_beta   90.00
_cell.angle_gamma   90.00
#
_symmetry.space_group_name_H-M   'P 1'
#
loop_
_entity.id
_entity.type
_entity.pdbx_description
1 polymer ?
#
loop_
_entity_poly.entity_id
_entity_poly.type
_entity_poly.pdbx_seq_one_letter_code
_entity_poly.pdbx_strand_id
1 'polypeptide(L)'
;MPTYTERVQTVLTKKQYDQLREVAEYEQRPLSVMIREAIVAQYLAKIETDARHEALANLLALDAPIADWPQIEAEIEQGALDG
;
A
#
# COMPACT_ATOMS: atom_id res chain seq x y z
N MET A 1 -16.90 8.20 7.04
CA MET A 1 -16.53 6.82 6.66
C MET A 1 -15.81 6.21 7.86
N PRO A 2 -16.11 4.97 8.28
CA PRO A 2 -15.36 4.37 9.36
C PRO A 2 -13.95 4.05 8.85
N THR A 3 -12.95 4.72 9.41
CA THR A 3 -11.55 4.38 9.20
C THR A 3 -11.34 3.03 9.90
N TYR A 4 -11.29 1.93 9.14
CA TYR A 4 -11.04 0.60 9.69
C TYR A 4 -9.62 0.56 10.26
N THR A 5 -9.49 0.81 11.56
CA THR A 5 -8.23 0.73 12.29
C THR A 5 -8.29 -0.38 13.32
N GLU A 6 -7.38 -1.33 13.22
CA GLU A 6 -7.21 -2.40 14.20
C GLU A 6 -6.24 -2.00 15.30
N ARG A 7 -6.53 -2.38 16.56
CA ARG A 7 -5.64 -2.15 17.70
C ARG A 7 -4.69 -3.34 17.85
N VAL A 8 -3.39 -3.06 17.77
CA VAL A 8 -2.33 -4.02 18.09
C VAL A 8 -1.68 -3.61 19.41
N GLN A 9 -1.43 -4.59 20.29
CA GLN A 9 -0.67 -4.41 21.53
C GLN A 9 0.68 -5.11 21.42
N THR A 10 1.76 -4.44 21.81
CA THR A 10 3.10 -5.00 21.88
C THR A 10 3.80 -4.48 23.14
N VAL A 11 4.79 -5.22 23.63
CA VAL A 11 5.53 -4.87 24.84
C VAL A 11 6.89 -4.32 24.44
N LEU A 12 7.22 -3.13 24.96
CA LEU A 12 8.53 -2.52 24.82
C LEU A 12 9.30 -2.64 26.13
N THR A 13 10.62 -2.69 26.04
CA THR A 13 11.45 -2.48 27.23
C THR A 13 11.26 -1.06 27.74
N LYS A 14 11.45 -0.84 29.05
CA LYS A 14 11.36 0.50 29.66
C LYS A 14 12.25 1.52 28.94
N LYS A 15 13.48 1.11 28.59
CA LYS A 15 14.44 1.93 27.85
C LYS A 15 13.88 2.37 26.49
N GLN A 16 13.36 1.44 25.69
CA GLN A 16 12.77 1.75 24.39
C GLN A 16 11.59 2.71 24.52
N TYR A 17 10.70 2.47 25.49
CA TYR A 17 9.56 3.34 25.73
C TYR A 17 10.00 4.76 26.10
N ASP A 18 10.95 4.91 27.01
CA ASP A 18 11.44 6.22 27.45
C ASP A 18 12.07 7.01 26.30
N GLN A 19 12.91 6.35 25.50
CA GLN A 19 13.55 6.96 24.33
C GLN A 19 12.50 7.40 23.30
N LEU A 20 11.51 6.56 23.01
CA LEU A 20 10.44 6.91 22.08
C LEU A 20 9.57 8.05 22.60
N ARG A 21 9.31 8.09 23.91
CA ARG A 21 8.54 9.16 24.54
C ARG A 21 9.29 10.50 24.46
N GLU A 22 10.59 10.50 24.72
CA GLU A 22 11.44 11.69 24.59
C GLU A 22 11.41 12.26 23.16
N VAL A 23 11.52 11.39 22.15
CA VAL A 23 11.42 11.82 20.74
C VAL A 23 10.02 12.34 20.42
N ALA A 24 8.96 11.67 20.88
CA ALA A 24 7.58 12.10 20.66
C ALA A 24 7.29 13.48 21.28
N GLU A 25 7.81 13.72 22.49
CA GLU A 25 7.73 15.02 23.17
C GLU A 25 8.50 16.11 22.40
N TYR A 26 9.72 15.79 21.95
CA TYR A 26 10.55 16.70 21.16
C TYR A 26 9.90 17.07 19.82
N GLU A 27 9.33 16.09 19.11
CA GLU A 27 8.66 16.31 17.82
C GLU A 27 7.23 16.86 17.99
N GLN A 28 6.69 16.94 19.20
CA GLN A 28 5.31 17.31 19.52
C GLN A 28 4.27 16.43 18.81
N ARG A 29 4.53 15.13 18.72
CA ARG A 29 3.70 14.17 17.98
C ARG A 29 3.22 13.02 18.87
N PRO A 30 2.00 12.51 18.66
CA PRO A 30 1.56 11.33 19.40
C PRO A 30 2.42 10.12 19.07
N LEU A 31 2.84 9.38 20.11
CA LEU A 31 3.63 8.17 19.96
C LEU A 31 2.98 7.15 18.99
N SER A 32 1.65 7.04 19.01
CA SER A 32 0.89 6.15 18.12
C SER A 32 1.04 6.52 16.63
N VAL A 33 1.22 7.80 16.30
CA VAL A 33 1.44 8.26 14.92
C VAL A 33 2.86 7.87 14.48
N MET A 34 3.86 8.15 15.31
CA MET A 34 5.25 7.78 15.01
C MET A 34 5.44 6.28 14.83
N ILE A 35 4.83 5.46 15.69
CA ILE A 35 4.89 4.00 15.58
C ILE A 35 4.22 3.52 14.29
N ARG A 36 3.06 4.09 13.93
CA ARG A 36 2.39 3.76 12.67
C ARG A 36 3.26 4.06 11.46
N GLU A 37 3.87 5.24 11.42
CA GLU A 37 4.75 5.63 10.31
C GLU A 37 6.03 4.79 10.24
N ALA A 38 6.63 4.47 11.39
CA ALA A 38 7.80 3.59 11.44
C ALA A 38 7.48 2.19 10.88
N ILE A 39 6.30 1.64 11.21
CA ILE A 39 5.82 0.37 10.67
C ILE A 39 5.64 0.46 9.15
N VAL A 40 5.03 1.54 8.65
CA VAL A 40 4.85 1.77 7.21
C VAL A 40 6.21 1.81 6.50
N ALA A 41 7.14 2.62 6.99
CA ALA A 41 8.46 2.78 6.38
C ALA A 41 9.28 1.50 6.39
N GLN A 42 9.25 0.73 7.49
CA GLN A 42 10.12 -0.43 7.68
C GLN A 42 9.55 -1.70 7.02
N TYR A 43 8.23 -1.91 7.07
CA TYR A 43 7.60 -3.16 6.69
C TYR A 43 6.65 -3.02 5.51
N LEU A 44 5.74 -2.04 5.53
CA LEU A 44 4.64 -1.99 4.56
C LEU A 44 5.05 -1.43 3.19
N ALA A 45 5.95 -0.45 3.15
CA ALA A 45 6.43 0.12 1.89
C ALA A 45 7.08 -0.93 0.97
N LYS A 46 7.77 -1.91 1.57
CA LYS A 46 8.36 -3.05 0.84
C LYS A 46 7.28 -4.00 0.34
N ILE A 47 6.35 -4.38 1.21
CA ILE A 47 5.24 -5.28 0.86
C ILE A 47 4.41 -4.72 -0.30
N GLU A 48 4.10 -3.43 -0.28
CA GLU A 48 3.35 -2.77 -1.35
C GLU A 48 4.13 -2.74 -2.67
N THR A 49 5.43 -2.48 -2.60
CA THR A 49 6.32 -2.50 -3.77
C THR A 49 6.40 -3.91 -4.37
N ASP A 50 6.57 -4.93 -3.53
CA ASP A 50 6.65 -6.33 -3.95
C ASP A 50 5.33 -6.79 -4.57
N ALA A 51 4.20 -6.47 -3.93
CA ALA A 51 2.87 -6.78 -4.48
C ALA A 51 2.63 -6.11 -5.84
N ARG A 52 3.08 -4.85 -6.01
CA ARG A 52 2.98 -4.15 -7.30
C ARG A 52 3.84 -4.81 -8.37
N HIS A 53 5.06 -5.21 -8.03
CA HIS A 53 5.93 -5.93 -8.96
C HIS A 53 5.36 -7.29 -9.34
N GLU A 54 4.78 -8.03 -8.40
CA GLU A 54 4.11 -9.29 -8.65
C GLU A 54 2.88 -9.10 -9.57
N ALA A 55 2.04 -8.11 -9.30
CA ALA A 55 0.92 -7.77 -10.16
C ALA A 55 1.36 -7.40 -11.58
N LEU A 56 2.44 -6.62 -11.72
CA LEU A 56 3.02 -6.29 -13.03
C LEU A 56 3.57 -7.54 -13.72
N ALA A 57 4.29 -8.41 -13.00
CA ALA A 57 4.80 -9.66 -13.55
C ALA A 57 3.67 -10.55 -14.04
N ASN A 58 2.57 -10.65 -13.29
CA ASN A 58 1.38 -11.40 -13.68
C ASN A 58 0.71 -10.80 -14.93
N LEU A 59 0.59 -9.46 -15.02
CA LEU A 59 0.06 -8.79 -16.21
C LEU A 59 0.92 -9.00 -17.46
N LEU A 60 2.25 -9.01 -17.31
CA LEU A 60 3.16 -9.27 -18.42
C LEU A 60 3.20 -10.75 -18.81
N ALA A 61 3.09 -11.65 -17.82
CA ALA A 61 3.03 -13.10 -18.03
C ALA A 61 1.72 -13.56 -18.67
N LEU A 62 0.68 -12.72 -18.63
CA LEU A 62 -0.59 -12.97 -19.31
C LEU A 62 -0.43 -13.05 -20.84
N ASP A 63 0.75 -12.68 -21.39
CA ASP A 63 1.13 -12.73 -22.82
C ASP A 63 -0.05 -12.37 -23.73
N ALA A 64 -0.81 -11.38 -23.26
CA ALA A 64 -2.10 -11.07 -23.83
C ALA A 64 -1.83 -10.50 -25.22
N PRO A 65 -2.42 -11.06 -26.28
CA PRO A 65 -2.20 -10.53 -27.61
C PRO A 65 -2.69 -9.08 -27.59
N ILE A 66 -1.75 -8.13 -27.70
CA ILE A 66 -2.09 -6.74 -27.95
C ILE A 66 -2.64 -6.76 -29.38
N ALA A 67 -3.96 -6.78 -29.50
CA ALA A 67 -4.62 -6.64 -30.77
C ALA A 67 -4.18 -5.32 -31.41
N ASP A 68 -4.03 -5.29 -32.74
CA ASP A 68 -3.69 -4.04 -33.41
C ASP A 68 -4.75 -2.99 -33.09
N TRP A 69 -4.31 -1.73 -32.93
CA TRP A 69 -5.14 -0.60 -32.53
C TRP A 69 -6.53 -0.52 -33.22
N PRO A 70 -6.67 -0.79 -34.54
CA PRO A 70 -7.97 -0.78 -35.20
C PRO A 70 -8.96 -1.83 -34.69
N GLN A 71 -8.47 -2.97 -34.19
CA GLN A 71 -9.32 -4.01 -33.61
C GLN A 71 -9.83 -3.60 -32.23
N ILE A 72 -8.99 -2.97 -31.41
CA ILE A 72 -9.38 -2.47 -30.08
C ILE A 72 -10.45 -1.38 -30.20
N GLU A 73 -10.30 -0.48 -31.19
CA GLU A 73 -11.27 0.58 -31.46
C GLU A 73 -12.65 0.00 -31.83
N ALA A 74 -12.68 -0.99 -32.74
CA ALA A 74 -13.91 -1.66 -33.14
C ALA A 74 -14.61 -2.37 -31.97
N GLU A 75 -13.87 -3.07 -31.10
CA GLU A 75 -14.43 -3.77 -29.93
C GLU A 75 -15.03 -2.81 -28.90
N ILE A 76 -14.43 -1.63 -28.70
CA ILE A 76 -14.95 -0.57 -27.81
C ILE A 76 -16.25 0.01 -28.37
N GLU A 77 -16.30 0.32 -29.67
CA GLU A 77 -17.49 0.83 -30.32
C GLU A 77 -18.65 -0.18 -30.26
N GLN A 78 -18.36 -1.46 -30.45
CA GLN A 78 -19.36 -2.53 -30.37
C GLN A 78 -19.90 -2.69 -28.93
N GLY A 79 -19.01 -2.71 -27.92
CA GLY A 79 -19.41 -2.81 -26.52
C GLY A 79 -20.20 -1.61 -26.01
N ALA A 80 -20.04 -0.42 -26.62
CA ALA A 80 -20.81 0.79 -26.29
C ALA A 80 -22.22 0.81 -26.91
N LEU A 81 -22.46 0.00 -27.95
CA LEU A 81 -23.75 -0.09 -28.64
C LEU A 81 -24.66 -1.20 -28.06
N ASP A 82 -24.07 -2.21 -27.42
CA ASP A 82 -24.78 -3.35 -26.81
C ASP A 82 -25.10 -3.15 -25.30
N GLY A 83 -24.91 -1.93 -24.77
CA GLY A 83 -25.14 -1.54 -23.36
C GLY A 83 -26.43 -0.77 -23.10
#